data_AF-A0A329HTM3-F1
#
_entry.id   AF-A0A329HTM3-F1
#
_cell.length_a   1.000
_cell.length_b   1.000
_cell.length_c   1.000
_cell.angle_alpha   90.00
_cell.angle_beta   90.00
_cell.angle_gamma   90.00
#
_symmetry.space_group_name_H-M   'P 1'
#
loop_
_entity.id
_entity.type
_entity.pdbx_description
1 polymer ?
#
loop_
_entity_poly.entity_id
_entity_poly.type
_entity_poly.pdbx_seq_one_letter_code
_entity_poly.pdbx_strand_id
1 'polypeptide(L)'
;MSQPIEALSALTRLSPHGINPEDNTSVTVHDQYFNNLVASTFNKISDTDMQFKNVINTLSQSPQFTSDPQKLLMLQSYIGEYSNYVSLVSTLARKGVSTIETLGKSQ
;
A
#
# COMPACT_ATOMS: atom_id res chain seq x y z
N MET A 1 -8.74 16.12 -14.11
CA MET A 1 -8.91 14.66 -14.29
C MET A 1 -8.04 13.97 -13.26
N SER A 2 -8.65 13.46 -12.20
CA SER A 2 -7.95 12.79 -11.09
C SER A 2 -7.60 11.37 -11.53
N GLN A 3 -6.36 11.15 -11.94
CA GLN A 3 -5.88 9.79 -12.18
C GLN A 3 -5.85 9.07 -10.82
N PRO A 4 -6.50 7.90 -10.67
CA PRO A 4 -6.34 7.11 -9.46
C PRO A 4 -4.87 6.77 -9.30
N ILE A 5 -4.27 7.13 -8.16
CA ILE A 5 -2.87 6.83 -7.87
C ILE A 5 -2.66 5.32 -7.98
N GLU A 6 -1.70 4.93 -8.81
CA GLU A 6 -1.36 3.56 -9.17
C GLU A 6 -1.18 2.65 -7.93
N ALA A 7 -0.76 3.22 -6.79
CA ALA A 7 -0.66 2.57 -5.49
C ALA A 7 -1.98 1.97 -4.97
N LEU A 8 -3.11 2.67 -5.13
CA LEU A 8 -4.43 2.14 -4.73
C LEU A 8 -4.88 0.99 -5.64
N SER A 9 -4.56 1.08 -6.93
CA SER A 9 -4.82 0.00 -7.89
C SER A 9 -3.94 -1.22 -7.61
N ALA A 10 -2.69 -1.02 -7.17
CA ALA A 10 -1.78 -2.09 -6.83
C ALA A 10 -2.26 -2.89 -5.62
N LEU A 11 -2.92 -2.24 -4.65
CA LEU A 11 -3.47 -2.91 -3.47
C LEU A 11 -4.71 -3.77 -3.76
N THR A 12 -5.41 -3.51 -4.87
CA THR A 12 -6.64 -4.23 -5.26
C THR A 12 -6.42 -5.27 -6.35
N ARG A 13 -5.21 -5.35 -6.94
CA ARG A 13 -4.88 -6.36 -7.95
C ARG A 13 -4.63 -7.72 -7.30
N LEU A 14 -5.54 -8.65 -7.56
CA LEU A 14 -5.56 -10.02 -7.01
C LEU A 14 -4.65 -11.03 -7.75
N SER A 15 -3.87 -10.63 -8.76
CA SER A 15 -3.14 -11.56 -9.63
C SER A 15 -1.63 -11.24 -9.68
N PRO A 16 -0.76 -12.16 -9.24
CA PRO A 16 0.67 -12.09 -9.53
C PRO A 16 0.88 -12.36 -11.02
N HIS A 17 1.62 -11.50 -11.72
CA HIS A 17 2.13 -11.81 -13.05
C HIS A 17 3.20 -12.92 -12.92
N GLY A 18 2.89 -14.10 -13.46
CA GLY A 18 3.86 -15.17 -13.70
C GLY A 18 3.94 -16.23 -12.61
N ILE A 19 3.00 -17.17 -12.60
CA ILE A 19 3.24 -18.49 -12.00
C ILE A 19 3.35 -19.47 -13.17
N ASN A 20 4.57 -19.86 -13.50
CA ASN A 20 4.86 -20.93 -14.46
C ASN A 20 4.73 -22.27 -13.68
N PRO A 21 3.91 -23.25 -14.12
CA PRO A 21 3.42 -24.33 -13.27
C PRO A 21 4.36 -25.56 -13.14
N GLU A 22 5.60 -25.48 -13.61
CA GLU A 22 6.49 -26.64 -13.69
C GLU A 22 7.81 -26.35 -12.97
N ASP A 23 7.90 -26.59 -11.65
CA ASP A 23 9.18 -26.99 -11.05
C ASP A 23 9.02 -27.56 -9.63
N ASN A 24 9.35 -28.85 -9.53
CA ASN A 24 9.13 -29.71 -8.37
C ASN A 24 10.28 -29.63 -7.33
N THR A 25 10.78 -28.42 -7.04
CA THR A 25 11.80 -28.15 -6.01
C THR A 25 11.27 -27.22 -4.91
N SER A 26 10.02 -27.45 -4.52
CA SER A 26 9.02 -26.39 -4.28
C SER A 26 8.91 -25.83 -2.84
N VAL A 27 9.57 -26.37 -1.82
CA VAL A 27 9.34 -25.86 -0.43
C VAL A 27 10.30 -24.72 -0.04
N THR A 28 11.61 -24.90 -0.22
CA THR A 28 12.60 -23.92 0.29
C THR A 28 12.76 -22.69 -0.61
N VAL A 29 12.63 -22.85 -1.93
CA VAL A 29 12.65 -21.71 -2.88
C VAL A 29 11.39 -20.87 -2.76
N HIS A 30 10.25 -21.50 -2.45
CA HIS A 30 8.97 -20.82 -2.26
C HIS A 30 8.98 -19.94 -1.00
N ASP A 31 9.56 -20.42 0.10
CA ASP A 31 9.72 -19.62 1.33
C ASP A 31 10.62 -18.41 1.10
N GLN A 32 11.74 -18.56 0.40
CA GLN A 32 12.64 -17.43 0.13
C GLN A 32 12.03 -16.43 -0.85
N TYR A 33 11.31 -16.91 -1.87
CA TYR A 33 10.57 -16.06 -2.80
C TYR A 33 9.43 -15.31 -2.10
N PHE A 34 8.67 -15.99 -1.25
CA PHE A 34 7.59 -15.39 -0.47
C PHE A 34 8.11 -14.36 0.52
N ASN A 35 9.17 -14.66 1.28
CA ASN A 35 9.80 -13.72 2.21
C ASN A 35 10.31 -12.47 1.48
N ASN A 36 10.92 -12.65 0.31
CA ASN A 36 11.34 -11.52 -0.54
C ASN A 36 10.15 -10.71 -1.07
N LEU A 37 9.05 -11.37 -1.44
CA LEU A 37 7.82 -10.70 -1.87
C LEU A 37 7.19 -9.88 -0.72
N VAL A 38 7.12 -10.45 0.48
CA VAL A 38 6.60 -9.75 1.68
C VAL A 38 7.49 -8.56 2.01
N ALA A 39 8.81 -8.75 2.05
CA ALA A 39 9.77 -7.68 2.34
C ALA A 39 9.71 -6.55 1.30
N SER A 40 9.68 -6.88 0.00
CA SER A 40 9.57 -5.88 -1.07
C SER A 40 8.22 -5.15 -1.05
N THR A 41 7.13 -5.85 -0.74
CA THR A 41 5.81 -5.25 -0.59
C THR A 41 5.77 -4.30 0.61
N PHE A 42 6.33 -4.70 1.75
CA PHE A 42 6.44 -3.85 2.93
C PHE A 42 7.27 -2.59 2.65
N ASN A 43 8.44 -2.73 2.02
CA ASN A 43 9.28 -1.60 1.63
C ASN A 43 8.52 -0.65 0.71
N LYS A 44 7.84 -1.17 -0.31
CA LYS A 44 7.03 -0.36 -1.23
C LYS A 44 5.90 0.40 -0.51
N ILE A 45 5.24 -0.24 0.46
CA ILE A 45 4.21 0.41 1.29
C ILE A 45 4.82 1.52 2.14
N SER A 46 5.95 1.25 2.78
CA SER A 46 6.69 2.23 3.59
C SER A 46 7.16 3.43 2.77
N ASP A 47 7.72 3.19 1.59
CA ASP A 47 8.16 4.26 0.68
C ASP A 47 6.98 5.11 0.22
N THR A 48 5.84 4.48 -0.08
CA THR A 48 4.61 5.18 -0.48
C THR A 48 4.08 6.06 0.65
N ASP A 49 4.02 5.55 1.89
CA ASP A 49 3.64 6.33 3.08
C ASP A 49 4.55 7.55 3.28
N MET A 50 5.86 7.36 3.17
CA MET A 50 6.84 8.43 3.26
C MET A 50 6.65 9.48 2.16
N GLN A 51 6.41 9.06 0.91
CA GLN A 51 6.16 9.98 -0.20
C GLN A 51 4.90 10.83 0.02
N PHE A 52 3.79 10.23 0.45
CA PHE A 52 2.57 10.98 0.79
C PHE A 52 2.84 12.02 1.87
N LYS A 53 3.49 11.63 2.97
CA LYS A 53 3.82 12.54 4.07
C LYS A 53 4.72 13.69 3.60
N ASN A 54 5.74 13.40 2.81
CA ASN A 54 6.65 14.42 2.29
C ASN A 54 5.93 15.44 1.41
N VAL A 55 5.07 14.98 0.50
CA VAL A 55 4.28 15.86 -0.37
C VAL A 55 3.32 16.72 0.47
N ILE A 56 2.55 16.11 1.37
CA ILE A 56 1.60 16.82 2.23
C ILE A 56 2.32 17.86 3.11
N ASN A 57 3.46 17.51 3.71
CA ASN A 57 4.25 18.43 4.53
C ASN A 57 4.80 19.60 3.70
N THR A 58 5.34 19.32 2.51
CA THR A 58 5.89 20.36 1.63
C THR A 58 4.81 21.36 1.18
N LEU A 59 3.63 20.84 0.80
CA LEU A 59 2.51 21.64 0.35
C LEU A 59 1.87 22.44 1.51
N SER A 60 1.75 21.85 2.69
CA SER A 60 1.16 22.52 3.86
C SER A 60 2.06 23.60 4.49
N GLN A 61 3.38 23.44 4.42
CA GLN A 61 4.34 24.42 4.93
C GLN A 61 4.57 25.61 3.99
N SER A 62 4.06 25.54 2.75
CA SER A 62 4.23 26.58 1.75
C SER A 62 3.07 27.60 1.85
N PRO A 63 3.31 28.86 2.29
CA PRO A 63 2.25 29.87 2.41
C PRO A 63 1.55 30.15 1.07
N GLN A 64 2.29 29.97 -0.02
CA GLN A 64 1.84 30.12 -1.41
C GLN A 64 0.80 29.06 -1.84
N PHE A 65 0.68 27.96 -1.08
CA PHE A 65 -0.25 26.84 -1.31
C PHE A 65 -1.47 26.91 -0.40
N THR A 66 -1.33 27.47 0.80
CA THR A 66 -2.45 27.63 1.75
C THR A 66 -3.30 28.87 1.51
N SER A 67 -2.79 29.83 0.74
CA SER A 67 -3.52 31.06 0.40
C SER A 67 -4.27 31.00 -0.95
N ASP A 68 -4.10 29.93 -1.73
CA ASP A 68 -4.76 29.73 -3.02
C ASP A 68 -5.82 28.60 -2.89
N PRO A 69 -7.12 28.91 -3.11
CA PRO A 69 -8.20 27.92 -3.02
C PRO A 69 -8.02 26.70 -3.93
N GLN A 70 -7.42 26.86 -5.11
CA GLN A 70 -7.21 25.73 -6.03
C GLN A 70 -6.13 24.79 -5.51
N LYS A 71 -5.07 25.34 -4.91
CA LYS A 71 -3.98 24.57 -4.30
C LYS A 71 -4.41 23.90 -2.99
N LEU A 72 -5.28 24.56 -2.21
CA LEU A 72 -5.92 23.94 -1.05
C LEU A 72 -6.78 22.73 -1.43
N LEU A 73 -7.54 22.82 -2.53
CA LEU A 73 -8.32 21.68 -3.03
C LEU A 73 -7.42 20.50 -3.43
N MET A 74 -6.28 20.79 -4.06
CA MET A 74 -5.28 19.77 -4.40
C MET A 74 -4.70 19.12 -3.13
N LEU A 75 -4.34 19.91 -2.12
CA LEU A 75 -3.87 19.40 -0.82
C LEU A 75 -4.93 18.52 -0.14
N GLN A 76 -6.20 18.93 -0.17
CA GLN A 76 -7.30 18.14 0.37
C GLN A 76 -7.45 16.78 -0.35
N SER A 77 -7.28 16.76 -1.67
CA SER A 77 -7.26 15.50 -2.44
C SER A 77 -6.14 14.57 -1.97
N TYR A 78 -4.91 15.08 -1.84
CA TYR A 78 -3.77 14.29 -1.36
C TYR A 78 -3.98 13.75 0.05
N ILE A 79 -4.53 14.56 0.97
CA ILE A 79 -4.84 14.11 2.33
C ILE A 79 -5.91 13.01 2.31
N GLY A 80 -6.97 13.18 1.51
CA GLY A 80 -8.03 12.19 1.36
C GLY A 80 -7.51 10.86 0.80
N GLU A 81 -6.66 10.92 -0.22
CA GLU A 81 -6.05 9.74 -0.83
C GLU A 81 -5.11 9.01 0.12
N TYR A 82 -4.26 9.75 0.86
CA TYR A 82 -3.40 9.18 1.90
C TYR A 82 -4.23 8.51 3.01
N SER A 83 -5.31 9.15 3.48
CA SER A 83 -6.21 8.58 4.48
C SER A 83 -6.82 7.26 3.99
N ASN A 84 -7.29 7.22 2.74
CA ASN A 84 -7.82 6.01 2.14
C ASN A 84 -6.77 4.91 2.02
N TYR A 85 -5.56 5.26 1.58
CA TYR A 85 -4.43 4.34 1.44
C TYR A 85 -4.09 3.65 2.77
N VAL A 86 -3.83 4.43 3.82
CA VAL A 86 -3.48 3.90 5.16
C VAL A 86 -4.63 3.07 5.74
N SER A 87 -5.87 3.51 5.55
CA SER A 87 -7.05 2.78 6.03
C SER A 87 -7.18 1.41 5.38
N LEU A 88 -6.96 1.32 4.06
CA LEU A 88 -7.03 0.06 3.33
C LEU A 88 -5.92 -0.90 3.76
N VAL A 89 -4.66 -0.44 3.79
CA VAL A 89 -3.51 -1.25 4.23
C VAL A 89 -3.72 -1.78 5.64
N SER A 90 -4.12 -0.92 6.57
CA SER A 90 -4.37 -1.28 7.98
C SER A 90 -5.52 -2.29 8.11
N THR A 91 -6.60 -2.09 7.36
CA THR A 91 -7.76 -2.99 7.38
C THR A 91 -7.40 -4.37 6.85
N LEU A 92 -6.66 -4.42 5.74
CA LEU A 92 -6.24 -5.69 5.13
C LEU A 92 -5.30 -6.45 6.06
N ALA A 93 -4.30 -5.78 6.63
CA ALA A 93 -3.37 -6.37 7.60
C ALA A 93 -4.12 -6.94 8.82
N ARG A 94 -5.02 -6.16 9.41
CA ARG A 94 -5.82 -6.58 10.57
C ARG A 94 -6.68 -7.81 10.26
N LYS A 95 -7.40 -7.80 9.15
CA LYS A 95 -8.23 -8.94 8.74
C LYS A 95 -7.38 -10.19 8.45
N GLY A 96 -6.25 -10.02 7.78
CA GLY A 96 -5.32 -11.12 7.51
C GLY A 96 -4.83 -11.80 8.79
N VAL A 97 -4.35 -11.02 9.76
CA VAL A 97 -3.92 -11.54 11.07
C VAL A 97 -5.08 -12.24 11.80
N SER A 98 -6.26 -11.62 11.86
CA SER A 98 -7.44 -12.24 12.50
C SER A 98 -7.86 -13.57 11.88
N THR A 99 -7.73 -13.71 10.55
CA THR A 99 -7.98 -14.98 9.87
C THR A 99 -6.96 -16.03 10.26
N ILE A 100 -5.67 -15.70 10.28
CA ILE A 100 -4.61 -16.62 10.72
C ILE A 100 -4.83 -17.06 12.17
N GLU A 101 -5.14 -16.11 13.07
CA GLU A 101 -5.44 -16.41 14.48
C GLU A 101 -6.65 -17.34 14.64
N THR A 102 -7.69 -17.15 13.82
CA THR A 102 -8.89 -17.99 13.85
C THR A 102 -8.58 -19.41 13.39
N LEU A 103 -7.84 -19.57 12.30
CA LEU A 103 -7.43 -20.89 11.80
C LEU A 103 -6.48 -21.59 12.78
N GLY A 104 -5.53 -20.87 13.38
CA GLY A 104 -4.59 -21.41 14.36
C GLY A 104 -5.25 -21.86 15.66
N LYS A 105 -6.34 -21.22 16.09
CA LYS A 105 -7.13 -21.62 17.28
C LYS A 105 -8.11 -22.77 17.02
N SER A 106 -8.37 -23.09 15.74
CA SER A 106 -9.29 -24.15 15.34
C SER A 106 -8.62 -25.53 15.24
N GLN A 107 -7.30 -25.61 15.39
CA GLN A 107 -6.55 -26.87 15.53
C GLN A 107 -6.53 -27.31 16.99
#